data_AF-A0A504Y5J7-F1
#
_entry.id   AF-A0A504Y5J7-F1
#
_cell.length_a   1.000
_cell.length_b   1.000
_cell.length_c   1.000
_cell.angle_alpha   90.00
_cell.angle_beta   90.00
_cell.angle_gamma   90.00
#
_symmetry.space_group_name_H-M   'P 1'
#
loop_
_entity.id
_entity.type
_entity.pdbx_description
1 polymer ?
#
loop_
_entity_poly.entity_id
_entity_poly.type
_entity_poly.pdbx_seq_one_letter_code
_entity_poly.pdbx_strand_id
1 'polypeptide(L)'
;VTNSVPQLELGQSKLQLSKVNVSDGNWHLFDVIMTQNIAKLQIDELDLDFQAVVRLPNVTLKTGPVEIVIAKDATGTCLDDVWVDFADKWPTFEKDYPLMVISDPQYTRHVSWATTGRQQSCDSWTDPCAAQRPCDPSAVCINEWRGFRCECPSGQKMDSTGKCVSEFCDPNPCVNGICSTVDVPAGENFTCICNEGWTGKLCTEEKISTAELSWWWILLIILIILVIIIIIIIAVCCVKKRAKKRAEKEKQKAVLDGDPSFDSPVERIPEIR
;
A
#
# COMPACT_ATOMS: atom_id res chain seq x y z
N VAL A 1 5.52 1.02 -32.27
CA VAL A 1 6.30 1.83 -31.31
C VAL A 1 6.19 1.19 -29.95
N THR A 2 7.29 1.05 -29.21
CA THR A 2 7.30 0.44 -27.86
C THR A 2 8.10 1.34 -26.93
N ASN A 3 7.50 1.76 -25.82
CA ASN A 3 8.09 2.75 -24.89
C ASN A 3 8.62 3.98 -25.64
N SER A 4 7.79 4.50 -26.54
CA SER A 4 8.10 5.67 -27.38
C SER A 4 9.24 5.50 -28.41
N VAL A 5 9.83 4.31 -28.50
CA VAL A 5 10.87 3.98 -29.48
C VAL A 5 10.24 3.33 -30.72
N PRO A 6 10.49 3.84 -31.93
CA PRO A 6 10.01 3.23 -33.17
C PRO A 6 10.83 1.98 -33.51
N GLN A 7 10.14 0.95 -33.98
CA GLN A 7 10.70 -0.38 -34.22
C GLN A 7 10.06 -1.00 -35.46
N LEU A 8 10.87 -1.73 -36.23
CA LEU A 8 10.44 -2.52 -37.38
C LEU A 8 10.84 -3.97 -37.16
N GLU A 9 9.85 -4.87 -37.16
CA GLU A 9 10.04 -6.31 -36.97
C GLU A 9 9.79 -7.06 -38.29
N LEU A 10 10.75 -7.88 -38.68
CA LEU A 10 10.77 -8.62 -39.94
C LEU A 10 11.16 -10.07 -39.65
N GLY A 11 10.15 -10.91 -39.36
CA GLY A 11 10.36 -12.28 -38.91
C GLY A 11 11.16 -12.31 -37.60
N GLN A 12 12.40 -12.77 -37.65
CA GLN A 12 13.32 -12.76 -36.49
C GLN A 12 14.21 -11.52 -36.40
N SER A 13 14.22 -10.67 -37.43
CA SER A 13 15.01 -9.44 -37.44
C SER A 13 14.24 -8.30 -36.81
N LYS A 14 14.92 -7.46 -36.03
CA LYS A 14 14.33 -6.30 -35.38
C LYS A 14 15.24 -5.09 -35.53
N LEU A 15 14.71 -4.01 -36.10
CA LEU A 15 15.36 -2.71 -36.14
C LEU A 15 14.71 -1.81 -35.08
N GLN A 16 15.53 -1.04 -34.37
CA GLN A 16 15.04 -0.05 -33.39
C GLN A 16 15.85 1.23 -33.53
N LEU A 17 15.18 2.38 -33.38
CA LEU A 17 15.84 3.69 -33.33
C LEU A 17 15.83 4.19 -31.88
N SER A 18 16.66 3.60 -31.04
CA SER A 18 16.64 3.86 -29.58
C SER A 18 16.94 5.30 -29.17
N LYS A 19 17.51 6.11 -30.07
CA LYS A 19 17.77 7.54 -29.85
C LYS A 19 16.59 8.44 -30.20
N VAL A 20 15.54 7.88 -30.82
CA VAL A 20 14.37 8.63 -31.31
C VAL A 20 13.18 8.36 -30.41
N ASN A 21 12.59 9.42 -29.90
CA ASN A 21 11.32 9.40 -29.18
C ASN A 21 10.25 10.00 -30.09
N VAL A 22 9.25 9.20 -30.46
CA VAL A 22 8.14 9.59 -31.36
C VAL A 22 6.80 9.74 -30.64
N SER A 23 6.82 9.78 -29.30
CA SER A 23 5.62 9.98 -28.46
C SER A 23 5.66 11.33 -27.75
N ASP A 24 6.22 12.33 -28.42
CA ASP A 24 6.37 13.70 -27.91
C ASP A 24 5.15 14.59 -28.20
N GLY A 25 4.16 14.07 -28.95
CA GLY A 25 2.95 14.77 -29.34
C GLY A 25 3.06 15.55 -30.65
N ASN A 26 4.21 15.47 -31.33
CA ASN A 26 4.41 16.05 -32.66
C ASN A 26 4.13 15.03 -33.77
N TRP A 27 3.93 15.54 -34.98
CA TRP A 27 3.86 14.71 -36.18
C TRP A 27 5.25 14.21 -36.55
N HIS A 28 5.34 12.91 -36.82
CA HIS A 28 6.54 12.26 -37.33
C HIS A 28 6.24 11.53 -38.62
N LEU A 29 7.14 11.64 -39.61
CA LEU A 29 7.04 10.90 -40.85
C LEU A 29 7.72 9.55 -40.72
N PHE A 30 6.96 8.47 -40.93
CA PHE A 30 7.49 7.10 -40.94
C PHE A 30 7.68 6.61 -42.37
N ASP A 31 8.93 6.38 -42.76
CA ASP A 31 9.27 5.78 -44.05
C ASP A 31 9.84 4.37 -43.85
N VAL A 32 9.17 3.38 -44.45
CA VAL A 32 9.55 1.96 -44.39
C VAL A 32 9.83 1.48 -45.81
N ILE A 33 11.12 1.36 -46.12
CA ILE A 33 11.58 0.92 -47.43
C ILE A 33 11.97 -0.55 -47.33
N MET A 34 11.37 -1.39 -48.15
CA MET A 34 11.72 -2.80 -48.28
C MET A 34 12.13 -3.13 -49.72
N THR A 35 13.30 -3.74 -49.86
CA THR A 35 13.81 -4.27 -51.13
C THR A 35 14.05 -5.77 -51.00
N GLN A 36 14.62 -6.41 -52.03
CA GLN A 36 14.96 -7.84 -51.98
C GLN A 36 16.00 -8.20 -50.91
N ASN A 37 16.89 -7.26 -50.57
CA ASN A 37 18.08 -7.56 -49.76
C ASN A 37 18.22 -6.67 -48.51
N ILE A 38 17.47 -5.57 -48.43
CA ILE A 38 17.49 -4.66 -47.30
C ILE A 38 16.09 -4.26 -46.90
N ALA A 39 15.91 -4.04 -45.60
CA ALA A 39 14.81 -3.25 -45.08
C ALA A 39 15.38 -2.06 -44.31
N LYS A 40 14.76 -0.91 -44.49
CA LYS A 40 15.12 0.36 -43.89
C LYS A 40 13.90 0.96 -43.21
N LEU A 41 14.09 1.39 -41.97
CA LEU A 41 13.16 2.24 -41.23
C LEU A 41 13.82 3.61 -41.11
N GLN A 42 13.11 4.65 -41.51
CA GLN A 42 13.54 6.05 -41.37
C GLN A 42 12.42 6.89 -40.77
N ILE A 43 12.79 7.85 -39.93
CA ILE A 43 11.88 8.79 -39.26
C ILE A 43 12.29 10.22 -39.64
N ASP A 44 11.31 11.08 -39.96
CA ASP A 44 11.44 12.53 -40.22
C ASP A 44 12.42 12.95 -41.31
N GLU A 45 12.87 12.01 -42.14
CA GLU A 45 13.86 12.27 -43.21
C GLU A 45 15.21 12.88 -42.75
N LEU A 46 15.55 12.80 -41.46
CA LEU A 46 16.75 13.43 -40.89
C LEU A 46 17.93 12.46 -40.74
N ASP A 47 19.06 13.00 -40.23
CA ASP A 47 20.41 12.41 -40.04
C ASP A 47 20.48 10.89 -39.74
N LEU A 48 21.69 10.32 -39.85
CA LEU A 48 21.97 8.88 -39.63
C LEU A 48 21.39 8.28 -38.32
N ASP A 49 21.11 9.08 -37.29
CA ASP A 49 20.50 8.64 -36.03
C ASP A 49 18.98 8.34 -36.14
N PHE A 50 18.33 8.79 -37.22
CA PHE A 50 16.90 8.61 -37.48
C PHE A 50 16.61 7.50 -38.50
N GLN A 51 17.61 6.70 -38.86
CA GLN A 51 17.44 5.56 -39.76
C GLN A 51 18.16 4.30 -39.28
N ALA A 52 17.55 3.15 -39.54
CA ALA A 52 18.12 1.84 -39.29
C ALA A 52 17.94 0.98 -40.53
N VAL A 53 18.98 0.21 -40.86
CA VAL A 53 18.97 -0.69 -42.02
C VAL A 53 19.39 -2.08 -41.57
N VAL A 54 18.65 -3.09 -42.02
CA VAL A 54 19.01 -4.50 -41.84
C VAL A 54 19.12 -5.17 -43.19
N ARG A 55 20.10 -6.05 -43.34
CA ARG A 55 20.17 -6.95 -44.50
C ARG A 55 19.21 -8.10 -44.29
N LEU A 56 18.34 -8.30 -45.26
CA LEU A 56 17.44 -9.43 -45.30
C LEU A 56 18.18 -10.63 -45.90
N PRO A 57 17.93 -11.86 -45.41
CA PRO A 57 18.35 -13.05 -46.12
C PRO A 57 17.73 -13.06 -47.52
N ASN A 58 18.38 -13.70 -48.50
CA ASN A 58 17.78 -13.88 -49.82
C ASN A 58 16.49 -14.69 -49.67
N VAL A 59 15.35 -14.02 -49.77
CA VAL A 59 14.02 -14.64 -49.71
C VAL A 59 13.38 -14.56 -51.09
N THR A 60 12.94 -15.70 -51.60
CA THR A 60 12.09 -15.73 -52.80
C THR A 60 10.71 -15.19 -52.44
N LEU A 61 10.37 -14.01 -52.95
CA LEU A 61 9.04 -13.42 -52.77
C LEU A 61 7.98 -14.34 -53.40
N LYS A 62 7.02 -14.79 -52.57
CA LYS A 62 5.85 -15.51 -53.07
C LYS A 62 4.89 -14.52 -53.72
N THR A 63 4.41 -14.83 -54.91
CA THR A 63 3.35 -14.06 -55.57
C THR A 63 1.99 -14.49 -55.04
N GLY A 64 1.10 -13.54 -54.76
CA GLY A 64 -0.24 -13.82 -54.28
C GLY A 64 -0.93 -12.59 -53.71
N PRO A 65 -2.17 -12.73 -53.22
CA PRO A 65 -2.84 -11.68 -52.47
C PRO A 65 -2.05 -11.36 -51.20
N VAL A 66 -1.93 -10.07 -50.90
CA VAL A 66 -1.25 -9.54 -49.70
C VAL A 66 -2.27 -8.76 -48.88
N GLU A 67 -2.32 -9.02 -47.57
CA GLU A 67 -3.08 -8.21 -46.62
C GLU A 67 -2.11 -7.20 -45.98
N ILE A 68 -2.44 -5.91 -46.09
CA ILE A 68 -1.69 -4.82 -45.47
C ILE A 68 -2.57 -4.26 -44.34
N VAL A 69 -2.06 -4.35 -43.12
CA VAL A 69 -2.73 -3.85 -41.92
C VAL A 69 -1.96 -2.65 -41.40
N ILE A 70 -2.65 -1.53 -41.25
CA ILE A 70 -2.08 -0.26 -40.80
C ILE A 70 -2.77 0.15 -39.50
N ALA A 71 -1.99 0.58 -38.50
CA ALA A 71 -2.47 1.00 -37.18
C ALA A 71 -3.28 -0.07 -36.41
N LYS A 72 -2.85 -1.33 -36.49
CA LYS A 72 -3.40 -2.41 -35.65
C LYS A 72 -3.12 -2.11 -34.17
N ASP A 73 -4.15 -2.20 -33.34
CA ASP A 73 -4.08 -2.01 -31.88
C ASP A 73 -3.51 -0.64 -31.44
N ALA A 74 -3.50 0.35 -32.34
CA ALA A 74 -3.05 1.70 -32.03
C ALA A 74 -4.07 2.42 -31.13
N THR A 75 -3.61 2.97 -30.02
CA THR A 75 -4.43 3.74 -29.07
C THR A 75 -3.83 5.12 -28.86
N GLY A 76 -4.68 6.15 -28.88
CA GLY A 76 -4.23 7.52 -28.60
C GLY A 76 -3.24 8.09 -29.62
N THR A 77 -3.34 7.70 -30.88
CA THR A 77 -2.44 8.15 -31.95
C THR A 77 -3.21 8.82 -33.08
N CYS A 78 -2.53 9.68 -33.82
CA CYS A 78 -3.00 10.14 -35.10
C CYS A 78 -2.23 9.51 -36.24
N LEU A 79 -2.88 9.45 -37.39
CA LEU A 79 -2.32 8.95 -38.62
C LEU A 79 -2.88 9.81 -39.76
N ASP A 80 -1.98 10.29 -40.61
CA ASP A 80 -2.31 11.08 -41.79
C ASP A 80 -1.40 10.66 -42.94
N ASP A 81 -1.78 11.01 -44.17
CA ASP A 81 -1.01 10.78 -45.39
C ASP A 81 -0.39 9.37 -45.45
N VAL A 82 -1.24 8.35 -45.52
CA VAL A 82 -0.77 6.96 -45.62
C VAL A 82 -0.80 6.53 -47.08
N TRP A 83 0.37 6.19 -47.62
CA TRP A 83 0.51 5.62 -48.95
C TRP A 83 1.27 4.30 -48.90
N VAL A 84 1.04 3.47 -49.92
CA VAL A 84 1.84 2.28 -50.18
C VAL A 84 2.20 2.28 -51.65
N ASP A 85 3.50 2.16 -51.92
CA ASP A 85 4.06 2.11 -53.27
C ASP A 85 4.82 0.79 -53.49
N PHE A 86 4.77 0.30 -54.73
CA PHE A 86 5.51 -0.86 -55.21
C PHE A 86 6.39 -0.49 -56.40
N ALA A 87 7.10 0.64 -56.33
CA ALA A 87 7.93 1.25 -57.38
C ALA A 87 8.70 0.25 -58.26
N ASP A 88 9.42 -0.71 -57.65
CA ASP A 88 10.28 -1.67 -58.36
C ASP A 88 9.51 -2.66 -59.25
N LYS A 89 8.23 -2.91 -58.94
CA LYS A 89 7.39 -3.91 -59.62
C LYS A 89 6.26 -3.25 -60.42
N TRP A 90 5.76 -2.12 -59.94
CA TRP A 90 4.63 -1.39 -60.50
C TRP A 90 4.91 0.11 -60.39
N PRO A 91 5.75 0.70 -61.26
CA PRO A 91 6.21 2.08 -61.16
C PRO A 91 5.11 3.15 -61.24
N THR A 92 3.89 2.75 -61.61
CA THR A 92 2.71 3.61 -61.71
C THR A 92 1.64 3.25 -60.69
N PHE A 93 1.92 2.35 -59.74
CA PHE A 93 0.99 1.95 -58.70
C PHE A 93 1.38 2.63 -57.40
N GLU A 94 1.04 3.90 -57.31
CA GLU A 94 0.95 4.62 -56.05
C GLU A 94 -0.51 4.58 -55.63
N LYS A 95 -0.78 4.07 -54.42
CA LYS A 95 -2.14 4.01 -53.91
C LYS A 95 -2.20 4.65 -52.54
N ASP A 96 -2.86 5.80 -52.49
CA ASP A 96 -3.31 6.40 -51.24
C ASP A 96 -4.17 5.39 -50.50
N TYR A 97 -3.82 5.15 -49.24
CA TYR A 97 -4.64 4.38 -48.35
C TYR A 97 -5.76 5.29 -47.87
N PRO A 98 -7.03 5.04 -48.23
CA PRO A 98 -8.09 5.99 -47.96
C PRO A 98 -8.43 5.99 -46.47
N LEU A 99 -7.79 6.85 -45.68
CA LEU A 99 -8.03 6.95 -44.23
C LEU A 99 -9.47 7.37 -43.91
N MET A 100 -10.17 8.02 -44.84
CA MET A 100 -11.59 8.39 -44.72
C MET A 100 -12.54 7.17 -44.71
N VAL A 101 -12.12 6.02 -45.25
CA VAL A 101 -12.89 4.76 -45.24
C VAL A 101 -13.07 4.22 -43.81
N ILE A 102 -12.20 4.65 -42.90
CA ILE A 102 -12.13 4.13 -41.54
C ILE A 102 -13.28 4.65 -40.65
N SER A 103 -13.79 5.85 -40.92
CA SER A 103 -14.85 6.50 -40.13
C SER A 103 -16.26 6.34 -40.71
N ASP A 104 -16.40 5.81 -41.93
CA ASP A 104 -17.69 5.64 -42.60
C ASP A 104 -18.17 4.17 -42.54
N PRO A 105 -19.32 3.88 -41.91
CA PRO A 105 -19.89 2.54 -41.81
C PRO A 105 -20.06 1.82 -43.16
N GLN A 106 -20.23 2.54 -44.27
CA GLN A 106 -20.45 1.95 -45.60
C GLN A 106 -19.19 1.29 -46.17
N TYR A 107 -18.01 1.68 -45.69
CA TYR A 107 -16.73 1.15 -46.17
C TYR A 107 -16.11 0.10 -45.23
N THR A 108 -16.78 -0.24 -44.12
CA THR A 108 -16.38 -1.36 -43.21
C THR A 108 -16.16 -2.69 -43.92
N ARG A 109 -16.85 -2.92 -45.04
CA ARG A 109 -16.66 -4.07 -45.95
C ARG A 109 -15.26 -4.21 -46.55
N HIS A 110 -14.39 -3.20 -46.41
CA HIS A 110 -13.02 -3.22 -46.92
C HIS A 110 -11.94 -3.41 -45.84
N VAL A 111 -12.33 -3.59 -44.58
CA VAL A 111 -11.40 -3.85 -43.46
C VAL A 111 -11.91 -5.00 -42.60
N SER A 112 -11.01 -5.93 -42.28
CA SER A 112 -11.28 -7.17 -41.52
C SER A 112 -11.24 -6.99 -39.99
N TRP A 113 -11.03 -5.76 -39.48
CA TRP A 113 -10.71 -5.48 -38.08
C TRP A 113 -11.46 -4.27 -37.52
N ALA A 114 -11.50 -4.13 -36.18
CA ALA A 114 -12.35 -3.17 -35.48
C ALA A 114 -12.01 -1.70 -35.80
N THR A 115 -13.03 -0.90 -36.16
CA THR A 115 -12.93 0.55 -36.40
C THR A 115 -13.42 1.41 -35.23
N THR A 116 -13.93 0.79 -34.17
CA THR A 116 -14.43 1.48 -32.97
C THR A 116 -13.38 2.40 -32.36
N GLY A 117 -13.78 3.63 -32.02
CA GLY A 117 -12.89 4.63 -31.40
C GLY A 117 -12.06 5.46 -32.39
N ARG A 118 -12.11 5.16 -33.69
CA ARG A 118 -11.50 5.98 -34.73
C ARG A 118 -12.44 7.09 -35.18
N GLN A 119 -11.87 8.21 -35.59
CA GLN A 119 -12.61 9.41 -35.95
C GLN A 119 -11.85 10.22 -37.00
N GLN A 120 -12.57 11.08 -37.70
CA GLN A 120 -11.96 12.06 -38.59
C GLN A 120 -11.36 13.21 -37.76
N SER A 121 -10.28 13.79 -38.27
CA SER A 121 -9.46 14.84 -37.63
C SER A 121 -8.55 14.39 -36.48
N CYS A 122 -7.38 15.02 -36.43
CA CYS A 122 -6.37 14.94 -35.38
C CYS A 122 -6.25 16.28 -34.62
N ASP A 123 -7.37 16.96 -34.37
CA ASP A 123 -7.30 18.17 -33.57
C ASP A 123 -6.86 17.83 -32.15
N SER A 124 -5.74 18.43 -31.73
CA SER A 124 -5.24 18.35 -30.37
C SER A 124 -6.27 19.00 -29.44
N TRP A 125 -6.69 18.28 -28.41
CA TRP A 125 -7.52 18.87 -27.37
C TRP A 125 -6.68 19.83 -26.52
N THR A 126 -7.31 20.85 -25.95
CA THR A 126 -6.70 21.72 -24.95
C THR A 126 -6.09 20.86 -23.84
N ASP A 127 -4.83 21.12 -23.47
CA ASP A 127 -4.13 20.43 -22.39
C ASP A 127 -5.00 20.43 -21.10
N PRO A 128 -5.59 19.28 -20.72
CA PRO A 128 -6.43 19.19 -19.53
C PRO A 128 -5.65 19.41 -18.23
N CYS A 129 -4.35 19.07 -18.19
CA CYS A 129 -3.51 19.34 -17.04
C CYS A 129 -3.34 20.83 -16.78
N ALA A 130 -3.15 21.62 -17.86
CA ALA A 130 -3.06 23.07 -17.77
C ALA A 130 -4.42 23.74 -17.52
N ALA A 131 -5.48 23.25 -18.18
CA ALA A 131 -6.78 23.91 -18.17
C ALA A 131 -7.62 23.61 -16.92
N GLN A 132 -7.58 22.38 -16.41
CA GLN A 132 -8.53 21.89 -15.39
C GLN A 132 -7.85 21.39 -14.12
N ARG A 133 -6.54 21.11 -14.15
CA ARG A 133 -5.77 20.52 -13.03
C ARG A 133 -6.51 19.34 -12.39
N PRO A 134 -6.78 18.26 -13.17
CA PRO A 134 -7.73 17.22 -12.80
C PRO A 134 -7.20 16.22 -11.76
N CYS A 135 -5.89 16.22 -11.50
CA CYS A 135 -5.26 15.31 -10.53
C CYS A 135 -5.27 15.88 -9.11
N ASP A 136 -5.24 15.00 -8.11
CA ASP A 136 -4.99 15.40 -6.73
C ASP A 136 -3.62 16.11 -6.62
N PRO A 137 -3.45 17.11 -5.73
CA PRO A 137 -2.18 17.81 -5.57
C PRO A 137 -0.97 16.92 -5.24
N SER A 138 -1.19 15.71 -4.72
CA SER A 138 -0.13 14.71 -4.46
C SER A 138 0.37 13.99 -5.72
N ALA A 139 -0.36 14.09 -6.84
CA ALA A 139 -0.04 13.42 -8.10
C ALA A 139 0.48 14.39 -9.16
N VAL A 140 1.30 13.87 -10.08
CA VAL A 140 1.75 14.61 -11.27
C VAL A 140 0.73 14.37 -12.38
N CYS A 141 0.15 15.44 -12.91
CA CYS A 141 -0.71 15.36 -14.09
C CYS A 141 0.15 15.24 -15.35
N ILE A 142 -0.11 14.21 -16.13
CA ILE A 142 0.55 13.98 -17.41
C ILE A 142 -0.50 14.12 -18.49
N ASN A 143 -0.28 15.10 -19.36
CA ASN A 143 -1.12 15.34 -20.52
C ASN A 143 -0.95 14.17 -21.50
N GLU A 144 -2.06 13.63 -21.99
CA GLU A 144 -2.10 12.53 -22.94
C GLU A 144 -2.93 12.92 -24.17
N TRP A 145 -2.90 12.08 -25.20
CA TRP A 145 -3.73 12.29 -26.38
C TRP A 145 -5.21 12.36 -26.01
N ARG A 146 -5.76 13.57 -26.06
CA ARG A 146 -7.15 13.88 -25.72
C ARG A 146 -7.57 13.37 -24.33
N GLY A 147 -6.63 13.42 -23.38
CA GLY A 147 -6.89 12.99 -22.03
C GLY A 147 -5.77 13.39 -21.08
N PHE A 148 -5.82 12.81 -19.90
CA PHE A 148 -4.75 12.93 -18.91
C PHE A 148 -4.65 11.63 -18.14
N ARG A 149 -3.48 11.39 -17.59
CA ARG A 149 -3.31 10.45 -16.47
C ARG A 149 -2.69 11.15 -15.29
N CYS A 150 -2.96 10.64 -14.11
CA CYS A 150 -2.33 11.08 -12.88
C CYS A 150 -1.31 10.02 -12.46
N GLU A 151 -0.06 10.41 -12.32
CA GLU A 151 1.03 9.51 -11.97
C GLU A 151 1.62 9.91 -10.62
N CYS A 152 1.88 8.91 -9.77
CA CYS A 152 2.46 9.16 -8.46
C CYS A 152 3.98 9.25 -8.54
N PRO A 153 4.61 10.11 -7.71
CA PRO A 153 6.07 10.13 -7.57
C PRO A 153 6.62 8.74 -7.19
N SER A 154 7.90 8.50 -7.47
CA SER A 154 8.56 7.22 -7.14
C SER A 154 8.40 6.84 -5.66
N GLY A 155 8.07 5.57 -5.39
CA GLY A 155 7.80 5.07 -4.04
C GLY A 155 6.37 5.30 -3.54
N GLN A 156 5.49 5.82 -4.39
CA GLN A 156 4.07 6.04 -4.09
C GLN A 156 3.17 5.37 -5.13
N LYS A 157 1.93 5.10 -4.73
CA LYS A 157 0.86 4.63 -5.61
C LYS A 157 -0.46 5.30 -5.25
N MET A 158 -1.38 5.25 -6.20
CA MET A 158 -2.69 5.84 -6.04
C MET A 158 -3.56 4.96 -5.15
N ASP A 159 -4.12 5.53 -4.08
CA ASP A 159 -5.08 4.84 -3.22
C ASP A 159 -6.49 4.83 -3.83
N SER A 160 -7.44 4.20 -3.14
CA SER A 160 -8.85 4.14 -3.56
C SER A 160 -9.56 5.49 -3.60
N THR A 161 -8.96 6.54 -3.03
CA THR A 161 -9.48 7.91 -3.04
C THR A 161 -8.86 8.79 -4.13
N GLY A 162 -7.91 8.25 -4.91
CA GLY A 162 -7.22 8.96 -5.98
C GLY A 162 -6.01 9.77 -5.52
N LYS A 163 -5.47 9.50 -4.31
CA LYS A 163 -4.31 10.22 -3.75
C LYS A 163 -3.05 9.37 -3.84
N CYS A 164 -1.92 10.03 -4.05
CA CYS A 164 -0.63 9.36 -3.98
C CYS A 164 -0.24 9.16 -2.52
N VAL A 165 -0.18 7.90 -2.13
CA VAL A 165 0.27 7.44 -0.82
C VAL A 165 1.47 6.53 -1.03
N SER A 166 2.29 6.37 0.00
CA SER A 166 3.40 5.42 -0.10
C SER A 166 2.93 4.02 -0.44
N GLU A 167 3.70 3.32 -1.27
CA GLU A 167 3.44 1.92 -1.62
C GLU A 167 3.38 1.00 -0.38
N PHE A 168 4.03 1.38 0.72
CA PHE A 168 3.99 0.66 1.99
C PHE A 168 2.73 0.94 2.83
N CYS A 169 1.97 1.99 2.47
CA CYS A 169 0.77 2.42 3.18
C CYS A 169 -0.53 2.09 2.42
N ASP A 170 -0.45 1.38 1.30
CA ASP A 170 -1.62 0.89 0.58
C ASP A 170 -1.42 -0.60 0.19
N PRO A 171 -2.29 -1.53 0.60
CA PRO A 171 -3.35 -1.31 1.59
C PRO A 171 -2.74 -0.91 2.95
N ASN A 172 -3.45 -0.04 3.70
CA ASN A 172 -2.96 0.48 4.98
C ASN A 172 -2.66 -0.67 5.97
N PRO A 173 -1.39 -0.86 6.41
CA PRO A 173 -1.02 -1.93 7.33
C PRO A 173 -1.45 -1.66 8.79
N CYS A 174 -1.78 -0.42 9.13
CA CYS A 174 -2.17 -0.01 10.47
C CYS A 174 -3.66 -0.29 10.70
N VAL A 175 -3.98 -1.21 11.61
CA VAL A 175 -5.37 -1.65 11.83
C VAL A 175 -6.23 -0.55 12.47
N ASN A 176 -5.73 0.04 13.56
CA ASN A 176 -6.37 1.15 14.26
C ASN A 176 -5.47 2.39 14.29
N GLY A 177 -4.99 2.80 13.12
CA GLY A 177 -4.09 3.94 13.02
C GLY A 177 -3.89 4.45 11.60
N ILE A 178 -3.04 5.46 11.50
CA ILE A 178 -2.68 6.10 10.24
C ILE A 178 -1.26 5.67 9.88
N CYS A 179 -1.07 5.15 8.67
CA CYS A 179 0.25 4.83 8.14
C CYS A 179 0.98 6.12 7.75
N SER A 180 2.25 6.22 8.14
CA SER A 180 3.14 7.33 7.84
C SER A 180 4.46 6.78 7.32
N THR A 181 5.03 7.42 6.31
CA THR A 181 6.33 7.01 5.76
C THR A 181 7.47 7.46 6.64
N VAL A 182 8.51 6.64 6.72
CA VAL A 182 9.77 7.01 7.37
C VAL A 182 10.92 6.72 6.41
N ASP A 183 11.71 7.73 6.10
CA ASP A 183 12.90 7.58 5.26
C ASP A 183 14.05 6.97 6.09
N VAL A 184 14.06 5.64 6.21
CA VAL A 184 15.13 4.91 6.92
C VAL A 184 15.92 4.07 5.91
N PRO A 185 17.21 4.36 5.66
CA PRO A 185 18.03 3.68 4.64
C PRO A 185 18.19 2.15 4.80
N ALA A 186 17.84 1.60 5.96
CA ALA A 186 18.01 0.18 6.29
C ALA A 186 16.89 -0.37 7.21
N GLY A 187 15.69 0.24 7.17
CA GLY A 187 14.57 -0.10 8.05
C GLY A 187 13.27 -0.40 7.29
N GLU A 188 12.17 -0.53 8.03
CA GLU A 188 10.83 -0.51 7.44
C GLU A 188 10.49 0.92 7.03
N ASN A 189 10.09 1.09 5.78
CA ASN A 189 9.82 2.40 5.16
C ASN A 189 8.50 3.04 5.62
N PHE A 190 7.86 2.51 6.67
CA PHE A 190 6.61 3.01 7.23
C PHE A 190 6.54 2.84 8.75
N THR A 191 5.67 3.61 9.38
CA THR A 191 5.30 3.54 10.79
C THR A 191 3.80 3.80 10.97
N CYS A 192 3.23 3.28 12.05
CA CYS A 192 1.82 3.48 12.37
C CYS A 192 1.65 4.48 13.51
N ILE A 193 0.86 5.52 13.26
CA ILE A 193 0.38 6.44 14.30
C ILE A 193 -0.95 5.89 14.82
N CYS A 194 -0.93 5.28 16.00
CA CYS A 194 -2.11 4.63 16.56
C CYS A 194 -3.14 5.63 17.08
N ASN A 195 -4.41 5.33 16.81
CA ASN A 195 -5.54 6.04 17.37
C ASN A 195 -5.58 5.89 18.91
N GLU A 196 -6.36 6.76 19.57
CA GLU A 196 -6.54 6.70 21.02
C GLU A 196 -7.03 5.31 21.47
N GLY A 197 -6.49 4.81 22.58
CA GLY A 197 -6.79 3.46 23.06
C GLY A 197 -6.03 2.33 22.36
N TRP A 198 -5.20 2.61 21.35
CA TRP A 198 -4.41 1.59 20.64
C TRP A 198 -2.90 1.83 20.73
N THR A 199 -2.13 0.74 20.66
CA THR A 199 -0.67 0.69 20.72
C THR A 199 -0.15 -0.51 19.90
N GLY A 200 1.17 -0.65 19.89
CA GLY A 200 1.86 -1.67 19.11
C GLY A 200 2.18 -1.19 17.70
N LYS A 201 3.04 -1.95 17.02
CA LYS A 201 3.61 -1.56 15.72
C LYS A 201 2.59 -1.38 14.60
N LEU A 202 1.52 -2.18 14.62
CA LEU A 202 0.41 -2.14 13.66
C LEU A 202 -0.89 -1.64 14.28
N CYS A 203 -0.82 -1.06 15.49
CA CYS A 203 -1.99 -0.58 16.23
C CYS A 203 -3.05 -1.66 16.49
N THR A 204 -2.60 -2.87 16.79
CA THR A 204 -3.43 -4.05 17.07
C THR A 204 -3.62 -4.31 18.55
N GLU A 205 -2.90 -3.62 19.43
CA GLU A 205 -2.94 -3.82 20.88
C GLU A 205 -3.75 -2.70 21.53
N GLU A 206 -4.65 -3.03 22.45
CA GLU A 206 -5.37 -2.02 23.22
C GLU A 206 -4.47 -1.46 24.34
N LYS A 207 -4.45 -0.13 24.50
CA LYS A 207 -3.83 0.54 25.65
C LYS A 207 -4.68 0.25 26.88
N ILE A 208 -4.30 -0.76 27.64
CA ILE A 208 -4.87 -1.00 28.97
C ILE A 208 -4.45 0.17 29.86
N SER A 209 -5.39 1.08 30.14
CA SER A 209 -5.19 2.13 31.13
C SER A 209 -5.09 1.48 32.51
N THR A 210 -3.87 1.24 33.00
CA THR A 210 -3.61 0.72 34.35
C THR A 210 -3.95 1.71 35.48
N ALA A 211 -4.71 2.77 35.17
CA ALA A 211 -5.14 3.81 36.10
C ALA A 211 -6.15 3.34 37.16
N GLU A 212 -6.48 2.05 37.26
CA GLU A 212 -7.49 1.56 38.20
C GLU A 212 -6.99 0.52 39.22
N LEU A 213 -5.71 0.16 39.24
CA LEU A 213 -5.11 -0.37 40.48
C LEU A 213 -4.47 0.77 41.24
N SER A 214 -5.33 1.76 41.53
CA SER A 214 -5.00 2.88 42.39
C SER A 214 -4.39 2.34 43.67
N TRP A 215 -3.33 2.98 44.16
CA TRP A 215 -2.65 2.56 45.39
C TRP A 215 -3.61 2.49 46.59
N TRP A 216 -4.77 3.16 46.49
CA TRP A 216 -5.92 2.98 47.38
C TRP A 216 -6.42 1.53 47.48
N TRP A 217 -6.46 0.75 46.40
CA TRP A 217 -6.81 -0.68 46.45
C TRP A 217 -5.79 -1.48 47.24
N ILE A 218 -4.50 -1.16 47.09
CA ILE A 218 -3.43 -1.79 47.89
C ILE A 218 -3.59 -1.40 49.36
N LEU A 219 -3.86 -0.13 49.66
CA LEU A 219 -4.15 0.35 51.02
C LEU A 219 -5.42 -0.28 51.61
N LEU A 220 -6.47 -0.49 50.80
CA LEU A 220 -7.71 -1.15 51.19
C LEU A 220 -7.46 -2.62 51.55
N ILE A 221 -6.69 -3.34 50.73
CA ILE A 221 -6.30 -4.74 51.00
C ILE A 221 -5.48 -4.83 52.29
N ILE A 222 -4.51 -3.92 52.50
CA ILE A 222 -3.71 -3.89 53.73
C ILE A 222 -4.58 -3.60 54.96
N LEU A 223 -5.53 -2.67 54.88
CA LEU A 223 -6.45 -2.35 55.97
C LEU A 223 -7.33 -3.56 56.34
N ILE A 224 -7.88 -4.27 55.34
CA ILE A 224 -8.69 -5.48 55.55
C ILE A 224 -7.86 -6.56 56.26
N ILE A 225 -6.60 -6.78 55.85
CA ILE A 225 -5.69 -7.74 56.48
C ILE A 225 -5.42 -7.36 57.94
N LEU A 226 -5.18 -6.08 58.24
CA LEU A 226 -4.96 -5.61 59.61
C LEU A 226 -6.18 -5.83 60.50
N VAL A 227 -7.39 -5.57 59.99
CA VAL A 227 -8.64 -5.83 60.71
C VAL A 227 -8.82 -7.32 61.01
N ILE A 228 -8.55 -8.19 60.03
CA ILE A 228 -8.61 -9.65 60.23
C ILE A 228 -7.61 -10.10 61.30
N ILE A 229 -6.38 -9.59 61.28
CA ILE A 229 -5.36 -9.88 62.30
C ILE A 229 -5.86 -9.44 63.68
N ILE A 230 -6.44 -8.24 63.80
CA ILE A 230 -7.02 -7.76 65.06
C ILE A 230 -8.16 -8.66 65.54
N ILE A 231 -9.05 -9.08 64.65
CA ILE A 231 -10.15 -10.01 64.99
C ILE A 231 -9.60 -11.34 65.49
N ILE A 232 -8.56 -11.89 64.85
CA ILE A 232 -7.89 -13.12 65.29
C ILE A 232 -7.26 -12.93 66.67
N ILE A 233 -6.55 -11.81 66.90
CA ILE A 233 -5.96 -11.48 68.20
C ILE A 233 -7.05 -11.39 69.28
N ILE A 234 -8.17 -10.70 69.00
CA ILE A 234 -9.30 -10.58 69.92
C ILE A 234 -9.91 -11.96 70.21
N ALA A 235 -10.08 -12.81 69.20
CA ALA A 235 -10.59 -14.17 69.36
C ALA A 235 -9.66 -15.02 70.24
N VAL A 236 -8.35 -14.98 70.00
CA VAL A 236 -7.33 -15.67 70.81
C VAL A 236 -7.33 -15.15 72.25
N CYS A 237 -7.37 -13.83 72.44
CA CYS A 237 -7.49 -13.20 73.76
C CYS A 237 -8.78 -13.60 74.48
N CYS A 238 -9.91 -13.68 73.77
CA CYS A 238 -11.18 -14.14 74.31
C CYS A 238 -11.13 -15.60 74.73
N VAL A 239 -10.52 -16.47 73.91
CA VAL A 239 -10.31 -17.89 74.24
C VAL A 239 -9.39 -18.05 75.44
N LYS A 240 -8.26 -17.33 75.49
CA LYS A 240 -7.35 -17.33 76.65
C LYS A 240 -8.02 -16.80 77.92
N LYS A 241 -8.82 -15.72 77.83
CA LYS A 241 -9.62 -15.21 78.96
C LYS A 241 -10.66 -16.21 79.43
N ARG A 242 -11.34 -16.90 78.51
CA ARG A 242 -12.29 -17.97 78.83
C ARG A 242 -11.59 -19.17 79.48
N ALA A 243 -10.41 -19.55 79.00
CA ALA A 243 -9.58 -20.60 79.60
C ALA A 243 -9.09 -20.22 81.00
N LYS A 244 -8.62 -18.98 81.19
CA LYS A 244 -8.23 -18.45 82.51
C LYS A 244 -9.39 -18.45 83.50
N LYS A 245 -10.59 -18.00 83.08
CA LYS A 245 -11.81 -18.07 83.91
C LYS A 245 -12.23 -19.50 84.25
N ARG A 246 -12.03 -20.47 83.34
CA ARG A 246 -12.27 -21.89 83.63
C ARG A 246 -11.29 -22.41 84.70
N ALA A 247 -10.00 -22.06 84.59
CA ALA A 247 -8.99 -22.41 85.60
C ALA A 247 -9.24 -21.74 86.97
N GLU A 248 -9.72 -20.49 87.01
CA GLU A 248 -10.09 -19.80 88.26
C GLU A 248 -11.34 -20.45 88.91
N LYS A 249 -12.33 -20.86 88.13
CA LYS A 249 -13.50 -21.60 88.65
C LYS A 249 -13.15 -22.98 89.19
N GLU A 250 -12.20 -23.69 88.57
CA GLU A 250 -11.70 -24.98 89.08
C GLU A 250 -10.95 -24.81 90.41
N LYS A 251 -10.14 -23.75 90.56
CA LYS A 251 -9.50 -23.41 91.84
C LYS A 251 -10.51 -23.06 92.93
N GLN A 252 -11.57 -22.33 92.58
CA GLN A 252 -12.61 -21.94 93.54
C GLN A 252 -13.49 -23.13 93.97
N LYS A 253 -13.72 -24.11 93.09
CA LYS A 253 -14.41 -25.37 93.42
C LYS A 253 -13.56 -26.28 94.32
N ALA A 254 -12.24 -26.31 94.12
CA ALA A 254 -11.31 -27.06 94.98
C ALA A 254 -11.21 -26.51 96.43
N VAL A 255 -11.57 -25.24 96.66
CA VAL A 255 -11.59 -24.63 98.00
C VAL A 255 -12.89 -24.93 98.77
N LEU A 256 -14.00 -25.20 98.07
CA LEU A 256 -15.30 -25.50 98.68
C LEU A 256 -15.42 -26.95 99.22
N ASP A 257 -14.54 -27.86 98.81
CA ASP A 257 -14.47 -29.24 99.31
C ASP A 257 -13.41 -29.42 100.43
N GLY A 258 -12.86 -28.32 100.97
CA GLY A 258 -11.84 -28.33 102.03
C GLY A 258 -12.38 -27.94 103.41
N ASP A 259 -12.40 -28.93 104.32
CA ASP A 259 -12.85 -28.94 105.72
C ASP A 259 -12.24 -27.80 106.61
N PRO A 260 -13.03 -27.03 107.39
CA PRO A 260 -12.50 -25.97 108.24
C PRO A 260 -12.36 -26.42 109.70
N SER A 261 -11.12 -26.60 110.17
CA SER A 261 -10.77 -26.46 111.60
C SER A 261 -9.70 -25.37 111.79
N PHE A 262 -10.21 -24.21 112.25
CA PHE A 262 -9.66 -23.27 113.24
C PHE A 262 -8.53 -23.86 114.14
N ASP A 263 -7.48 -23.19 114.62
CA ASP A 263 -6.97 -21.82 114.49
C ASP A 263 -5.56 -21.76 115.13
N SER A 264 -4.71 -20.89 114.56
CA SER A 264 -3.56 -20.12 115.10
C SER A 264 -2.52 -20.69 116.09
N PRO A 265 -1.21 -20.45 115.83
CA PRO A 265 -0.22 -20.16 116.87
C PRO A 265 0.01 -18.64 117.01
N VAL A 266 -0.15 -18.14 118.25
CA VAL A 266 0.20 -16.77 118.66
C VAL A 266 1.72 -16.63 118.74
N GLU A 267 2.27 -15.68 117.98
CA GLU A 267 3.69 -15.36 117.93
C GLU A 267 4.08 -14.27 118.94
N ARG A 268 5.30 -14.40 119.46
CA ARG A 268 5.85 -13.79 120.68
C ARG A 268 6.67 -12.55 120.32
N ILE A 269 6.44 -11.42 120.99
CA ILE A 269 7.23 -10.17 120.84
C ILE A 269 8.41 -10.17 121.86
N PRO A 270 9.61 -9.68 121.51
CA PRO A 270 10.78 -9.71 122.38
C PRO A 270 10.97 -8.44 123.24
N GLU A 271 11.24 -8.69 124.53
CA GLU A 271 12.45 -8.34 125.32
C GLU A 271 12.81 -6.89 125.81
N ILE A 272 13.30 -6.89 127.07
CA ILE A 272 14.22 -5.98 127.81
C ILE A 272 13.65 -4.68 128.47
N ARG A 273 13.42 -4.71 129.79
CA ARG A 273 14.37 -4.30 130.88
C ARG A 273 13.74 -4.48 132.25
#